data_AF-A0A1I5FBF5-F1
#
_entry.id   AF-A0A1I5FBF5-F1
#
_cell.length_a   1.000
_cell.length_b   1.000
_cell.length_c   1.000
_cell.angle_alpha   90.00
_cell.angle_beta   90.00
_cell.angle_gamma   90.00
#
_symmetry.space_group_name_H-M   'P 1'
#
loop_
_entity.id
_entity.type
_entity.pdbx_description
1 polymer ?
#
loop_
_entity_poly.entity_id
_entity_poly.type
_entity_poly.pdbx_seq_one_letter_code
_entity_poly.pdbx_strand_id
1 'polypeptide(L)' 'MNTEQRAAPAAGLPRWAGKPVRRLTTGELAEALAYLERHRPEDDVLGRALAGEFARRTAAAEFARRAAAGR' A
#
# COMPACT_ATOMS: atom_id res chain seq x y z
N MET A 1 -15.02 31.02 -16.80
CA MET A 1 -13.66 31.07 -16.23
C MET A 1 -13.46 29.75 -15.48
N ASN A 2 -13.21 28.66 -16.22
CA ASN A 2 -13.02 27.32 -15.63
C ASN A 2 -11.52 27.09 -15.51
N THR A 3 -11.01 27.28 -14.29
CA THR A 3 -9.63 26.95 -13.96
C THR A 3 -9.54 25.43 -13.87
N GLU A 4 -9.22 24.79 -14.99
CA GLU A 4 -8.70 23.42 -14.97
C GLU A 4 -7.40 23.47 -14.16
N GLN A 5 -7.49 23.07 -12.88
CA GLN A 5 -6.32 22.81 -12.06
C GLN A 5 -5.57 21.63 -12.67
N ARG A 6 -4.68 21.94 -13.61
CA ARG A 6 -3.69 21.00 -14.11
C ARG A 6 -2.75 20.73 -12.94
N ALA A 7 -2.97 19.60 -12.25
CA ALA A 7 -2.12 19.17 -11.15
C ALA A 7 -0.66 19.17 -11.64
N ALA A 8 0.17 20.00 -11.02
CA ALA A 8 1.61 20.01 -11.27
C ALA A 8 2.16 18.58 -11.11
N PRO A 9 3.15 18.16 -11.91
CA PRO A 9 3.77 16.86 -11.71
C PRO A 9 4.36 16.84 -10.29
N ALA A 10 3.76 16.04 -9.42
CA ALA A 10 4.18 15.91 -8.03
C ALA A 10 5.64 15.47 -8.01
N ALA A 11 6.52 16.30 -7.45
CA ALA A 11 7.90 15.95 -7.20
C ALA A 11 7.94 14.60 -6.43
N GLY A 12 8.43 13.55 -7.10
CA GLY A 12 8.84 12.28 -6.50
C GLY A 12 7.77 11.54 -5.70
N LEU A 13 6.59 11.25 -6.27
CA LEU A 13 5.69 10.28 -5.65
C LEU A 13 6.41 8.95 -5.42
N PRO A 14 6.23 8.29 -4.27
CA PRO A 14 6.80 6.98 -4.03
C PRO A 14 6.48 6.02 -5.17
N ARG A 15 7.44 5.16 -5.55
CA ARG A 15 7.31 4.19 -6.67
C ARG A 15 6.05 3.32 -6.63
N TRP A 16 5.47 3.15 -5.44
CA TRP A 16 4.26 2.37 -5.20
C TRP A 16 2.97 3.18 -5.37
N ALA A 17 3.01 4.52 -5.34
CA ALA A 17 1.82 5.39 -5.30
C ALA A 17 0.96 5.33 -6.57
N GLY A 18 1.53 4.90 -7.70
CA GLY A 18 0.78 4.66 -8.95
C GLY A 18 0.25 3.24 -9.11
N LYS A 19 0.52 2.33 -8.17
CA LYS A 19 0.17 0.92 -8.30
C LYS A 19 -1.18 0.63 -7.63
N PRO A 20 -2.02 -0.24 -8.21
CA PRO A 20 -3.17 -0.79 -7.51
C PRO A 20 -2.72 -1.50 -6.23
N VAL A 21 -3.48 -1.37 -5.14
CA VAL A 21 -3.18 -2.03 -3.84
C VAL A 21 -2.89 -3.52 -4.00
N ARG A 22 -3.66 -4.22 -4.84
CA ARG A 22 -3.48 -5.66 -5.12
C ARG A 22 -2.16 -5.99 -5.84
N ARG A 23 -1.44 -5.01 -6.39
CA ARG A 23 -0.15 -5.17 -7.08
C ARG A 23 1.05 -4.72 -6.26
N LEU A 24 0.83 -4.15 -5.07
CA LEU A 24 1.92 -3.78 -4.16
C LEU A 24 2.56 -5.02 -3.58
N THR A 25 3.89 -5.07 -3.49
CA THR A 25 4.58 -6.12 -2.70
C THR A 25 4.34 -5.94 -1.20
N THR A 26 4.65 -6.96 -0.39
CA THR A 26 4.57 -6.84 1.09
C THR A 26 5.44 -5.71 1.62
N GLY A 27 6.64 -5.50 1.05
CA GLY A 27 7.52 -4.38 1.41
C GLY A 27 6.91 -3.03 1.03
N GLU A 28 6.35 -2.91 -0.18
CA GLU A 28 5.69 -1.68 -0.61
C GLU A 28 4.43 -1.35 0.19
N LEU A 29 3.68 -2.36 0.65
CA LEU A 29 2.55 -2.17 1.57
C LEU A 29 3.01 -1.59 2.91
N ALA A 30 4.12 -2.08 3.46
CA ALA A 30 4.71 -1.54 4.69
C ALA A 30 5.23 -0.11 4.49
N GLU A 31 5.94 0.14 3.38
CA GLU A 31 6.38 1.49 2.99
C GLU A 31 5.20 2.46 2.86
N ALA A 32 4.09 2.00 2.25
CA ALA A 32 2.89 2.81 2.05
C ALA A 32 2.18 3.14 3.37
N LEU A 33 2.03 2.17 4.28
CA LEU A 33 1.46 2.41 5.61
C LEU A 33 2.28 3.44 6.39
N ALA A 34 3.61 3.26 6.45
CA ALA A 34 4.50 4.20 7.13
C ALA A 34 4.50 5.60 6.48
N TYR A 35 4.26 5.68 5.17
CA TYR A 35 4.11 6.95 4.48
C TYR A 35 2.80 7.65 4.89
N LEU A 36 1.67 6.92 4.94
CA LEU A 36 0.39 7.50 5.34
C LEU A 36 0.41 8.01 6.77
N GLU A 37 0.97 7.24 7.71
CA GLU A 37 1.13 7.67 9.10
C GLU A 37 1.86 9.01 9.22
N ARG A 38 2.85 9.26 8.34
CA ARG A 38 3.67 10.48 8.37
C ARG A 38 3.09 11.65 7.58
N HIS A 39 2.36 11.40 6.50
CA HIS A 39 2.02 12.44 5.51
C HIS A 39 0.52 12.60 5.26
N ARG A 40 -0.29 11.61 5.61
CA ARG A 40 -1.74 11.54 5.36
C ARG A 40 -2.46 10.76 6.48
N PRO A 41 -2.27 11.11 7.77
CA PRO A 41 -2.91 10.39 8.88
C PRO A 41 -4.45 10.45 8.82
N GLU A 42 -5.01 11.41 8.08
CA GLU A 42 -6.44 11.56 7.86
C GLU A 42 -7.04 10.56 6.84
N ASP A 43 -6.22 9.90 6.02
CA ASP A 43 -6.70 8.97 4.98
C ASP A 43 -6.90 7.55 5.52
N ASP A 44 -7.86 7.42 6.43
CA ASP A 44 -8.21 6.16 7.12
C ASP A 44 -8.66 5.05 6.15
N VAL A 45 -9.34 5.43 5.06
CA VAL A 45 -9.88 4.47 4.09
C VAL A 45 -8.73 3.80 3.34
N LEU A 46 -7.78 4.58 2.85
CA LEU A 46 -6.60 4.04 2.18
C LEU A 46 -5.71 3.27 3.18
N GLY A 47 -5.53 3.79 4.39
CA GLY A 47 -4.78 3.11 5.46
C GLY A 47 -5.35 1.72 5.78
N ARG A 48 -6.67 1.61 5.96
CA ARG A 48 -7.33 0.32 6.20
C ARG A 48 -7.23 -0.64 5.02
N ALA A 49 -7.34 -0.14 3.79
CA ALA A 49 -7.21 -0.97 2.60
C ALA A 49 -5.79 -1.58 2.47
N LEU A 50 -4.76 -0.77 2.72
CA LEU A 50 -3.37 -1.23 2.71
C LEU A 50 -3.10 -2.23 3.85
N ALA A 51 -3.58 -1.95 5.06
CA ALA A 51 -3.44 -2.84 6.20
C ALA A 51 -4.12 -4.21 5.97
N GLY A 52 -5.33 -4.20 5.38
CA GLY A 52 -6.04 -5.43 5.03
C GLY A 52 -5.30 -6.29 4.00
N GLU A 53 -4.76 -5.68 2.95
CA GLU A 53 -3.97 -6.42 1.94
C GLU A 53 -2.64 -6.93 2.52
N PHE A 54 -1.98 -6.13 3.38
CA PHE A 54 -0.77 -6.56 4.08
C PHE A 54 -1.04 -7.78 4.96
N ALA A 55 -2.09 -7.74 5.78
CA ALA A 55 -2.50 -8.87 6.62
C ALA A 55 -2.80 -10.12 5.78
N ARG A 56 -3.56 -9.97 4.68
CA ARG A 56 -3.89 -11.06 3.76
C ARG A 56 -2.64 -11.75 3.20
N ARG A 57 -1.66 -10.97 2.73
CA ARG A 57 -0.42 -11.50 2.13
C ARG A 57 0.48 -12.17 3.14
N THR A 58 0.63 -11.57 4.32
CA THR A 58 1.39 -12.17 5.42
C THR A 58 0.76 -13.49 5.87
N ALA A 59 -0.57 -13.53 6.00
CA ALA A 59 -1.28 -14.77 6.31
C ALA A 59 -1.10 -15.84 5.23
N ALA A 60 -1.18 -15.48 3.95
CA ALA A 60 -0.95 -16.41 2.84
C ALA A 60 0.49 -16.96 2.82
N ALA A 61 1.48 -16.11 3.06
CA ALA A 61 2.89 -16.51 3.15
C ALA A 61 3.13 -17.45 4.33
N GLU A 62 2.59 -17.13 5.50
CA GLU A 62 2.67 -17.99 6.69
C GLU A 62 1.98 -19.33 6.50
N PHE A 63 0.82 -19.34 5.84
CA PHE A 63 0.13 -20.57 5.49
C PHE A 63 0.98 -21.46 4.57
N ALA A 64 1.53 -20.89 3.50
CA ALA A 64 2.40 -21.62 2.57
C ALA A 64 3.66 -22.16 3.27
N ARG A 65 4.27 -21.37 4.16
CA ARG A 65 5.43 -21.78 4.97
C ARG A 65 5.10 -22.98 5.85
N ARG A 66 3.96 -22.96 6.55
CA ARG A 66 3.52 -24.08 7.40
C ARG A 66 3.20 -25.34 6.59
N ALA A 67 2.54 -25.19 5.45
CA ALA A 67 2.26 -26.31 4.55
C ALA A 67 3.53 -26.95 3.99
N ALA A 68 4.59 -26.17 3.76
CA ALA A 68 5.88 -26.69 3.32
C ALA A 68 6.65 -27.40 4.44
N ALA A 69 6.56 -26.93 5.68
CA ALA A 69 7.26 -27.52 6.84
C ALA A 69 6.60 -28.79 7.41
N GLY A 70 5.33 -29.05 7.06
CA GLY A 70 4.61 -30.27 7.43
C GLY A 70 4.71 -31.42 6.42
N ARG A 71 5.53 -31.26 5.37
CA ARG A 71 5.91 -32.32 4.41
C ARG A 71 7.32 -32.79 4.69
#